data_AF-X5ERF3-F1
#
_entry.id   AF-X5ERF3-F1
#
_cell.length_a   1.000
_cell.length_b   1.000
_cell.length_c   1.000
_cell.angle_alpha   90.00
_cell.angle_beta   90.00
_cell.angle_gamma   90.00
#
_symmetry.space_group_name_H-M   'P 1'
#
loop_
_entity.id
_entity.type
_entity.pdbx_description
1 polymer ?
#
loop_
_entity_poly.entity_id
_entity_poly.type
_entity_poly.pdbx_seq_one_letter_code
_entity_poly.pdbx_strand_id
1 'polypeptide(L)' 'MKAMVYHGANDIRFEEKPRPQIIDPTDAVVKIVKTTICGTDLGIWKGKKTRSRRRPYSRS' A
#
# COMPACT_ATOMS: atom_id res chain seq x y z
N MET A 1 -11.27 12.53 2.87
CA MET A 1 -10.71 12.07 1.58
C MET A 1 -10.91 10.58 1.53
N LYS A 2 -11.34 10.07 0.39
CA LYS A 2 -11.59 8.65 0.21
C LYS A 2 -10.29 7.87 0.09
N ALA A 3 -10.14 6.80 0.86
CA ALA A 3 -8.95 5.95 0.87
C ALA A 3 -9.35 4.47 0.89
N MET A 4 -8.55 3.64 0.21
CA MET A 4 -8.66 2.18 0.28
C MET A 4 -7.78 1.70 1.45
N VAL A 5 -8.40 1.18 2.50
CA VAL A 5 -7.76 0.86 3.79
C VAL A 5 -7.74 -0.64 4.00
N TYR A 6 -6.55 -1.17 4.31
CA TYR A 6 -6.35 -2.57 4.64
C TYR A 6 -6.62 -2.82 6.13
N HIS A 7 -7.49 -3.80 6.43
CA HIS A 7 -7.83 -4.22 7.79
C HIS A 7 -7.36 -5.63 8.13
N GLY A 8 -7.01 -6.43 7.13
CA GLY A 8 -6.58 -7.80 7.33
C GLY A 8 -6.63 -8.62 6.05
N ALA A 9 -6.25 -9.88 6.14
CA ALA A 9 -6.31 -10.78 5.00
C ALA A 9 -7.74 -10.83 4.44
N ASN A 10 -7.87 -10.55 3.15
CA ASN A 10 -9.14 -10.45 2.42
C ASN A 10 -10.07 -9.31 2.88
N ASP A 11 -9.61 -8.40 3.76
CA ASP A 11 -10.40 -7.27 4.27
C ASP A 11 -9.77 -5.94 3.87
N ILE A 12 -10.34 -5.34 2.82
CA ILE A 12 -10.04 -3.98 2.37
C ILE A 12 -11.36 -3.22 2.29
N ARG A 13 -11.38 -2.00 2.82
CA ARG A 13 -12.57 -1.16 2.89
C ARG A 13 -12.29 0.21 2.32
N PHE A 14 -13.35 0.86 1.86
CA PHE A 14 -13.27 2.22 1.35
C PHE A 14 -13.79 3.17 2.43
N GLU A 15 -12.92 4.08 2.89
CA GLU A 15 -13.19 4.91 4.07
C GLU A 15 -12.86 6.38 3.83
N GLU A 16 -13.56 7.26 4.55
CA GLU A 16 -13.16 8.66 4.66
C GLU A 16 -12.04 8.81 5.69
N LYS A 17 -10.93 9.42 5.26
CA LYS A 17 -9.78 9.78 6.10
C LYS A 17 -9.51 11.28 6.05
N PRO A 18 -8.89 11.88 7.08
CA PRO A 18 -8.41 13.26 7.01
C PRO A 18 -7.53 13.48 5.78
N ARG A 19 -7.53 14.71 5.25
CA ARG A 19 -6.57 15.07 4.19
C ARG A 19 -5.15 15.02 4.78
N PRO A 20 -4.15 14.54 4.03
CA PRO A 20 -2.77 14.52 4.49
C PRO A 20 -2.28 15.95 4.75
N GLN A 21 -1.41 16.08 5.73
CA GLN A 21 -0.75 17.32 6.09
C GLN A 21 0.75 17.17 5.85
N ILE A 22 1.41 18.29 5.56
CA ILE A 22 2.87 18.36 5.46
C ILE A 22 3.43 18.24 6.88
N ILE A 23 4.32 17.28 7.11
CA ILE A 23 4.98 17.08 8.41
C ILE A 23 6.41 17.59 8.32
N ASP A 24 7.14 17.14 7.30
CA ASP A 24 8.51 17.55 7.05
C ASP A 24 8.59 18.56 5.89
N PRO A 25 9.58 19.47 5.87
CA PRO A 25 9.74 20.47 4.79
C PRO A 25 9.90 19.86 3.39
N THR A 26 10.26 18.59 3.29
CA THR A 26 10.47 17.87 2.03
C THR A 26 9.21 17.17 1.50
N ASP A 27 8.11 17.20 2.25
CA ASP A 27 6.88 16.52 1.84
C ASP A 27 6.12 17.31 0.77
N ALA A 28 5.29 16.60 0.00
CA ALA A 28 4.36 17.20 -0.94
C ALA A 28 2.99 16.51 -0.89
N VAL A 29 1.92 17.29 -0.90
CA VAL A 29 0.55 16.76 -1.05
C VAL A 29 0.18 16.76 -2.53
N VAL A 30 0.02 15.56 -3.10
CA VAL A 30 -0.31 15.37 -4.52
C VAL A 30 -1.75 14.92 -4.69
N LYS A 31 -2.48 15.56 -5.60
CA LYS A 31 -3.82 15.12 -6.01
C LYS A 31 -3.71 13.96 -7.00
N ILE A 32 -4.09 12.77 -6.55
CA ILE A 32 -4.11 11.58 -7.41
C ILE A 32 -5.25 11.68 -8.42
N VAL A 33 -4.92 11.70 -9.72
CA VAL A 33 -5.91 11.69 -10.82
C VAL A 33 -6.22 10.26 -11.27
N LYS A 34 -5.20 9.40 -11.30
CA LYS A 34 -5.30 7.97 -11.63
C LYS A 34 -4.26 7.20 -10.82
N THR A 35 -4.58 5.98 -10.47
CA THR A 35 -3.65 5.01 -9.87
C THR A 35 -4.01 3.61 -10.37
N THR A 36 -3.05 2.68 -10.33
CA THR A 36 -3.22 1.30 -10.78
C THR A 36 -2.93 0.34 -9.63
N ILE A 37 -3.30 -0.93 -9.82
CA ILE A 37 -3.04 -2.00 -8.85
C ILE A 37 -1.81 -2.78 -9.30
N CYS A 38 -0.88 -3.02 -8.37
CA CYS A 38 0.29 -3.85 -8.57
C CYS A 38 0.06 -5.28 -8.01
N GLY A 39 0.81 -6.26 -8.51
CA GLY A 39 0.79 -7.62 -7.95
C GLY A 39 1.18 -7.69 -6.47
N THR A 40 1.99 -6.74 -5.99
CA THR A 40 2.36 -6.60 -4.57
C THR A 40 1.14 -6.27 -3.71
N ASP A 41 0.24 -5.42 -4.19
CA ASP A 41 -0.99 -5.04 -3.47
C ASP A 41 -1.90 -6.26 -3.25
N LEU A 42 -2.01 -7.12 -4.27
CA LEU A 42 -2.72 -8.40 -4.17
C LEU A 42 -2.05 -9.36 -3.17
N GLY A 43 -0.72 -9.28 -3.05
CA GLY A 43 0.03 -9.99 -2.03
C GLY A 43 -0.36 -9.54 -0.62
N ILE A 44 -0.37 -8.23 -0.39
CA ILE A 44 -0.76 -7.61 0.89
C ILE A 44 -2.21 -7.97 1.23
N TRP A 45 -3.13 -7.85 0.26
CA TRP A 45 -4.54 -8.22 0.44
C TRP A 45 -4.71 -9.67 0.89
N LYS A 46 -3.93 -10.60 0.33
CA LYS A 46 -3.93 -12.03 0.74
C LYS A 46 -3.20 -12.28 2.07
N GLY A 47 -2.76 -11.25 2.78
CA GLY A 47 -2.02 -11.37 4.04
C GLY A 47 -0.56 -11.79 3.88
N LYS A 48 0.03 -11.68 2.68
CA LYS A 48 1.47 -11.94 2.51
C LYS A 48 2.26 -10.82 3.19
N LYS A 49 2.93 -11.16 4.29
CA LYS A 49 3.96 -10.30 4.86
C LYS A 49 5.10 -10.19 3.85
N THR A 50 5.47 -8.97 3.45
CA THR A 50 6.63 -8.78 2.57
C THR A 50 7.82 -9.46 3.21
N ARG A 51 8.39 -10.41 2.48
CA ARG A 51 9.23 -11.44 3.05
C ARG A 51 10.57 -10.84 3.41
N SER A 52 10.89 -10.73 4.71
CA SER A 52 12.25 -10.47 5.21
C SER A 52 13.23 -11.61 4.93
N ARG A 53 12.77 -12.74 4.36
CA ARG A 53 13.67 -13.79 3.86
C ARG A 53 14.05 -13.50 2.42
N ARG A 54 15.28 -13.01 2.21
CA ARG A 54 16.00 -13.20 0.95
C ARG A 54 15.83 -14.68 0.55
N ARG A 55 15.26 -14.96 -0.63
CA ARG A 55 15.45 -16.30 -1.23
C ARG A 55 16.91 -16.25 -1.66
N PRO A 56 17.80 -17.14 -1.21
CA PRO A 56 19.04 -17.30 -1.93
C PRO A 56 18.62 -17.63 -3.36
N TYR A 57 19.08 -16.78 -4.27
CA TYR A 57 18.90 -16.95 -5.68
C TYR A 57 19.64 -18.24 -6.06
N SER A 58 18.94 -19.37 -6.07
CA SER A 58 19.45 -20.59 -6.68
C SER A 58 19.33 -20.39 -8.19
N ARG A 59 20.36 -19.75 -8.76
CA ARG A 59 20.74 -19.97 -10.15
C ARG A 59 21.01 -21.47 -10.28
N SER A 60 20.12 -22.18 -10.95
CA SER A 60 20.52 -23.30 -11.80
C SER A 60 21.34 -22.75 -12.96
#